data_AF-A0A7C6X2Z1-F1
#
_entry.id   AF-A0A7C6X2Z1-F1
#
_cell.length_a   1.000
_cell.length_b   1.000
_cell.length_c   1.000
_cell.angle_alpha   90.00
_cell.angle_beta   90.00
_cell.angle_gamma   90.00
#
_symmetry.space_group_name_H-M   'P 1'
#
loop_
_entity.id
_entity.type
_entity.pdbx_description
1 polymer ?
#
loop_
_entity_poly.entity_id
_entity_poly.type
_entity_poly.pdbx_seq_one_letter_code
_entity_poly.pdbx_strand_id
1 'polypeptide(L)'
;MKTRRVLLAVLLVLALFLTAACSDKPVTEPTDSADPSGEPTQSQTEPAPVEPVVVEKLRVAYVPSMDVELILETTEPLKQLLIDELAKHNFDVKEVEITVGTSFEAVGEALSAGSADIGFSSALVYITYDDEVDLLLTATRYDFDRSGTDPMVWNGSLAQRDPSKQVTGYPGLIYAGPSPHGKMLPEKVQNGEELT
;
A
#
# COMPACT_ATOMS: atom_id res chain seq x y z
N MET A 1 23.11 -6.78 4.69
CA MET A 1 22.65 -7.90 3.82
C MET A 1 21.31 -8.49 4.27
N LYS A 2 21.04 -8.66 5.58
CA LYS A 2 19.72 -9.11 6.08
C LYS A 2 18.59 -8.14 5.77
N THR A 3 18.74 -6.85 6.07
CA THR A 3 17.73 -5.80 5.79
C THR A 3 17.37 -5.66 4.31
N ARG A 4 18.36 -5.67 3.40
CA ARG A 4 18.11 -5.65 1.95
C ARG A 4 17.38 -6.89 1.43
N ARG A 5 17.53 -8.06 2.05
CA ARG A 5 16.79 -9.29 1.68
C ARG A 5 15.35 -9.25 2.21
N VAL A 6 15.12 -8.68 3.40
CA VAL A 6 13.78 -8.43 3.96
C VAL A 6 13.03 -7.43 3.07
N LEU A 7 13.67 -6.31 2.71
CA LEU A 7 13.10 -5.26 1.87
C LEU A 7 12.67 -5.79 0.48
N LEU A 8 13.55 -6.55 -0.16
CA LEU A 8 13.29 -7.13 -1.49
C LEU A 8 12.17 -8.17 -1.47
N ALA A 9 12.05 -8.93 -0.37
CA ALA A 9 10.98 -9.91 -0.21
C ALA A 9 9.62 -9.24 0.05
N VAL A 10 9.56 -8.23 0.92
CA VAL A 10 8.33 -7.43 1.17
C VAL A 10 7.83 -6.79 -0.13
N LEU A 11 8.74 -6.27 -0.96
CA LEU A 11 8.44 -5.74 -2.29
C LEU A 11 7.84 -6.79 -3.23
N LEU A 12 8.38 -8.02 -3.20
CA LEU A 12 7.94 -9.12 -4.05
C LEU A 12 6.55 -9.62 -3.64
N VAL A 13 6.26 -9.73 -2.34
CA VAL A 13 4.93 -10.09 -1.81
C VAL A 13 3.88 -9.07 -2.25
N LEU A 14 4.17 -7.76 -2.14
CA LEU A 14 3.18 -6.73 -2.52
C LEU A 14 2.92 -6.66 -4.03
N ALA A 15 3.90 -7.02 -4.86
CA ALA A 15 3.74 -7.08 -6.32
C ALA A 15 2.89 -8.27 -6.80
N LEU A 16 2.86 -9.38 -6.05
CA LEU A 16 2.12 -10.60 -6.40
C LEU A 16 0.59 -10.47 -6.24
N PHE A 17 0.10 -9.45 -5.53
CA PHE A 17 -1.34 -9.16 -5.43
C PHE A 17 -1.94 -8.54 -6.70
N LEU A 18 -1.13 -8.18 -7.71
CA LEU A 18 -1.58 -7.52 -8.94
C LEU A 18 -1.85 -8.46 -10.12
N THR A 19 -1.72 -9.78 -9.97
CA THR A 19 -1.83 -10.72 -11.12
C THR A 19 -2.90 -11.82 -11.00
N ALA A 20 -3.81 -11.75 -10.04
CA ALA A 20 -4.92 -12.73 -9.95
C ALA A 20 -6.16 -12.25 -10.72
N ALA A 21 -6.05 -12.15 -12.05
CA ALA A 21 -7.20 -12.02 -12.95
C ALA A 21 -6.94 -12.83 -14.24
N CYS A 22 -7.36 -14.10 -14.22
CA CYS A 22 -7.61 -15.06 -15.33
C CYS A 22 -7.43 -16.47 -14.74
N SER A 23 -8.16 -17.53 -15.05
CA SER A 23 -9.40 -17.80 -15.78
C SER A 23 -9.75 -19.25 -15.41
N ASP A 24 -11.01 -19.57 -15.18
CA ASP A 24 -11.45 -20.93 -14.84
C ASP A 24 -11.91 -21.67 -16.12
N LYS A 25 -11.37 -22.88 -16.36
CA LYS A 25 -12.08 -24.07 -16.89
C LYS A 25 -11.17 -25.31 -17.04
N PRO A 26 -11.65 -26.51 -16.66
CA PRO A 26 -10.93 -27.78 -16.74
C PRO A 26 -11.24 -28.56 -18.03
N VAL A 27 -10.31 -29.39 -18.49
CA VAL A 27 -10.59 -30.50 -19.44
C VAL A 27 -9.74 -31.72 -19.08
N THR A 28 -10.45 -32.85 -19.04
CA THR A 28 -10.08 -34.22 -18.65
C THR A 28 -9.27 -34.96 -19.73
N GLU A 29 -8.37 -35.84 -19.25
CA GLU A 29 -7.70 -37.05 -19.79
C GLU A 29 -8.37 -37.84 -20.95
N PRO A 30 -7.70 -38.78 -21.70
CA PRO A 30 -7.09 -39.99 -21.08
C PRO A 30 -6.01 -40.87 -21.82
N THR A 31 -5.55 -41.89 -21.07
CA THR A 31 -5.17 -43.30 -21.40
C THR A 31 -3.76 -43.73 -21.89
N ASP A 32 -3.11 -44.50 -21.00
CA ASP A 32 -2.56 -45.89 -21.14
C ASP A 32 -1.06 -46.25 -21.24
N SER A 33 -0.74 -47.29 -20.45
CA SER A 33 0.19 -48.42 -20.66
C SER A 33 1.68 -48.37 -20.24
N ALA A 34 1.91 -48.94 -19.04
CA ALA A 34 2.89 -49.95 -18.58
C ALA A 34 4.30 -50.17 -19.22
N ASP A 35 5.35 -49.86 -18.43
CA ASP A 35 6.51 -50.66 -17.88
C ASP A 35 7.37 -51.62 -18.77
N PRO A 36 8.61 -52.08 -18.39
CA PRO A 36 9.65 -51.62 -17.43
C PRO A 36 11.09 -51.54 -18.03
N SER A 37 12.03 -50.82 -17.39
CA SER A 37 13.45 -51.21 -17.30
C SER A 37 14.26 -50.30 -16.38
N GLY A 38 15.19 -50.89 -15.62
CA GLY A 38 15.78 -50.33 -14.41
C GLY A 38 17.10 -49.55 -14.52
N GLU A 39 17.38 -48.93 -13.36
CA GLU A 39 18.61 -48.30 -12.82
C GLU A 39 19.22 -47.05 -13.51
N PRO A 40 19.90 -46.13 -12.78
CA PRO A 40 20.41 -46.25 -11.41
C PRO A 40 19.88 -45.19 -10.42
N THR A 41 19.93 -45.53 -9.14
CA THR A 41 19.70 -44.64 -7.99
C THR A 41 20.67 -43.45 -8.01
N GLN A 42 20.19 -42.29 -8.46
CA GLN A 42 20.81 -41.01 -8.13
C GLN A 42 20.36 -40.63 -6.72
N SER A 43 21.29 -40.65 -5.77
CA SER A 43 21.12 -39.98 -4.50
C SER A 43 20.88 -38.50 -4.77
N GLN A 44 19.62 -38.10 -4.77
CA GLN A 44 19.24 -36.70 -4.62
C GLN A 44 19.70 -36.29 -3.22
N THR A 45 20.80 -35.54 -3.15
CA THR A 45 21.07 -34.74 -1.96
C THR A 45 19.95 -33.72 -1.88
N GLU A 46 18.99 -34.00 -1.02
CA GLU A 46 17.93 -33.08 -0.62
C GLU A 46 18.60 -31.75 -0.21
N PRO A 47 18.23 -30.61 -0.82
CA PRO A 47 18.76 -29.34 -0.37
C PRO A 47 18.40 -29.17 1.10
N ALA A 48 19.40 -28.87 1.93
CA ALA A 48 19.19 -28.62 3.34
C ALA A 48 18.05 -27.60 3.52
N PRO A 49 17.16 -27.77 4.51
CA PRO A 49 16.08 -26.84 4.77
C PRO A 49 16.64 -25.42 4.85
N VAL A 50 16.12 -24.50 4.03
CA VAL A 50 16.51 -23.10 4.12
C VAL A 50 15.96 -22.58 5.44
N GLU A 51 16.84 -22.27 6.39
CA GLU A 51 16.39 -21.73 7.68
C GLU A 51 15.64 -20.40 7.47
N PRO A 52 14.55 -20.18 8.23
CA PRO A 52 13.76 -18.97 8.09
C PRO A 52 14.53 -17.73 8.54
N VAL A 53 14.27 -16.60 7.88
CA VAL A 53 14.80 -15.31 8.31
C VAL A 53 13.97 -14.81 9.48
N VAL A 54 14.53 -14.90 10.69
CA VAL A 54 13.87 -14.44 11.91
C VAL A 54 13.84 -12.90 11.97
N VAL A 55 12.66 -12.36 12.24
CA VAL A 55 12.38 -10.94 12.51
C VAL A 55 11.69 -10.84 13.86
N GLU A 56 12.42 -10.38 14.88
CA GLU A 56 11.88 -10.29 16.25
C GLU A 56 10.69 -9.31 16.36
N LYS A 57 10.79 -8.17 15.68
CA LYS A 57 9.72 -7.17 15.63
C LYS A 57 9.79 -6.42 14.31
N LEU A 58 8.68 -6.40 13.57
CA LEU A 58 8.48 -5.55 12.40
C LEU A 58 7.69 -4.31 12.80
N ARG A 59 8.29 -3.13 12.65
CA ARG A 59 7.72 -1.85 13.11
C ARG A 59 7.14 -1.08 11.94
N VAL A 60 5.82 -0.92 11.96
CA VAL A 60 5.06 -0.21 10.92
C VAL A 60 4.56 1.12 11.49
N ALA A 61 4.89 2.22 10.83
CA ALA A 61 4.51 3.57 11.24
C ALA A 61 3.51 4.18 10.25
N TYR A 62 2.38 4.67 10.77
CA TYR A 62 1.38 5.43 10.02
C TYR A 62 1.47 6.91 10.36
N VAL A 63 1.26 7.77 9.35
CA VAL A 63 1.05 9.19 9.59
C VAL A 63 -0.32 9.45 10.24
N PRO A 64 -0.46 10.50 11.07
CA PRO A 64 -1.73 10.86 11.71
C PRO A 64 -2.68 11.57 10.72
N SER A 65 -3.07 10.87 9.66
CA SER A 65 -3.90 11.40 8.57
C SER A 65 -5.41 11.36 8.86
N MET A 66 -5.80 10.66 9.92
CA MET A 66 -7.15 10.52 10.44
C MET A 66 -7.07 10.43 11.96
N ASP A 67 -8.21 10.21 12.61
CA ASP A 67 -8.24 9.89 14.04
C ASP A 67 -7.34 8.69 14.36
N VAL A 68 -6.53 8.82 15.40
CA VAL A 68 -5.49 7.84 15.75
C VAL A 68 -6.12 6.51 16.17
N GLU A 69 -7.18 6.55 16.97
CA GLU A 69 -7.86 5.34 17.44
C GLU A 69 -8.49 4.61 16.25
N LEU A 70 -9.11 5.35 15.32
CA LEU A 70 -9.66 4.78 14.10
C LEU A 70 -8.60 4.09 13.23
N ILE A 71 -7.41 4.68 13.09
CA ILE A 71 -6.30 4.05 12.34
C ILE A 71 -5.90 2.76 13.02
N LEU A 72 -5.67 2.78 14.33
CA LEU A 72 -5.24 1.60 15.09
C LEU A 72 -6.28 0.47 15.03
N GLU A 73 -7.57 0.78 15.23
CA GLU A 73 -8.65 -0.20 15.16
C GLU A 73 -8.75 -0.81 13.76
N THR A 74 -8.73 0.02 12.71
CA THR A 74 -8.86 -0.43 11.32
C THR A 74 -7.67 -1.27 10.88
N THR A 75 -6.48 -0.98 11.41
CA THR A 75 -5.24 -1.67 11.02
C THR A 75 -4.85 -2.83 11.94
N GLU A 76 -5.56 -3.06 13.05
CA GLU A 76 -5.28 -4.18 13.96
C GLU A 76 -5.22 -5.54 13.23
N PRO A 77 -6.14 -5.87 12.30
CA PRO A 77 -6.08 -7.14 11.56
C PRO A 77 -4.81 -7.29 10.69
N LEU A 78 -4.17 -6.18 10.30
CA LEU A 78 -2.99 -6.20 9.44
C LEU A 78 -1.80 -6.90 10.10
N LYS A 79 -1.69 -6.87 11.43
CA LYS A 79 -0.57 -7.50 12.16
C LYS A 79 -0.46 -8.98 11.86
N GLN A 80 -1.56 -9.71 12.01
CA GLN A 80 -1.56 -11.16 11.74
C GLN A 80 -1.46 -11.44 10.24
N LEU A 81 -2.11 -10.64 9.38
CA LEU A 81 -1.99 -10.79 7.93
C LEU A 81 -0.54 -10.68 7.45
N LEU A 82 0.23 -9.74 7.99
CA LEU A 82 1.65 -9.59 7.65
C LEU A 82 2.48 -10.79 8.13
N ILE A 83 2.25 -11.29 9.35
CA ILE A 83 2.95 -12.48 9.88
C ILE A 83 2.66 -13.69 8.97
N ASP A 84 1.39 -13.95 8.70
CA ASP A 84 0.95 -15.11 7.91
C ASP A 84 1.45 -15.05 6.47
N GLU A 85 1.42 -13.87 5.85
CA GLU A 85 1.90 -13.71 4.47
C GLU A 85 3.42 -13.84 4.40
N LEU A 86 4.17 -13.18 5.28
CA LEU A 86 5.64 -13.23 5.28
C LEU A 86 6.17 -14.63 5.60
N ALA A 87 5.44 -15.44 6.39
CA ALA A 87 5.77 -16.85 6.63
C ALA A 87 5.81 -17.68 5.33
N LYS A 88 4.93 -17.39 4.36
CA LYS A 88 4.93 -18.04 3.03
C LYS A 88 6.21 -17.75 2.24
N HIS A 89 6.93 -16.70 2.61
CA HIS A 89 8.17 -16.25 1.98
C HIS A 89 9.42 -16.54 2.83
N ASN A 90 9.34 -17.51 3.76
CA ASN A 90 10.45 -17.94 4.62
C ASN A 90 10.94 -16.87 5.62
N PHE A 91 10.04 -15.99 6.08
CA PHE A 91 10.28 -15.08 7.20
C PHE A 91 9.53 -15.56 8.44
N ASP A 92 10.21 -15.54 9.57
CA ASP A 92 9.64 -15.88 10.87
C ASP A 92 9.51 -14.60 11.70
N VAL A 93 8.39 -13.90 11.52
CA VAL A 93 8.09 -12.63 12.19
C VAL A 93 7.40 -12.90 13.52
N LYS A 94 8.04 -12.53 14.62
CA LYS A 94 7.52 -12.81 15.98
C LYS A 94 6.47 -11.79 16.42
N GLU A 95 6.65 -10.53 16.05
CA GLU A 95 5.77 -9.43 16.43
C GLU A 95 5.65 -8.42 15.29
N VAL A 96 4.44 -7.91 15.06
CA VAL A 96 4.20 -6.72 14.24
C VAL A 96 3.68 -5.63 15.14
N GLU A 97 4.42 -4.53 15.21
CA GLU A 97 4.05 -3.34 15.97
C GLU A 97 3.56 -2.27 15.00
N ILE A 98 2.34 -1.78 15.21
CA ILE A 98 1.77 -0.68 14.44
C ILE A 98 1.72 0.55 15.35
N THR A 99 2.26 1.66 14.87
CA THR A 99 2.27 2.94 15.57
C THR A 99 1.71 4.05 14.67
N VAL A 100 1.21 5.11 15.29
CA VAL A 100 0.81 6.34 14.60
C VAL A 100 1.71 7.46 15.10
N GLY A 101 2.41 8.13 14.17
CA GLY A 101 3.29 9.25 14.49
C GLY A 101 2.51 10.47 14.99
N THR A 102 3.19 11.35 15.72
CA THR A 102 2.60 12.62 16.19
C THR A 102 2.49 13.67 15.08
N SER A 103 3.27 13.51 14.01
CA SER A 103 3.17 14.29 12.78
C SER A 103 3.60 13.44 11.57
N PHE A 104 3.47 14.02 10.37
CA PHE A 104 3.96 13.39 9.14
C PHE A 104 5.49 13.30 9.14
N GLU A 105 6.15 14.35 9.63
CA GLU A 105 7.60 14.45 9.76
C GLU A 105 8.12 13.44 10.78
N ALA A 106 7.44 13.24 11.92
CA ALA A 106 7.85 12.27 12.93
C ALA A 106 7.92 10.83 12.38
N VAL A 107 7.06 10.48 11.42
CA VAL A 107 7.14 9.19 10.72
C VAL A 107 8.36 9.13 9.79
N GLY A 108 8.64 10.21 9.06
CA GLY A 108 9.85 10.32 8.24
C GLY A 108 11.14 10.20 9.07
N GLU A 109 11.22 10.91 10.19
CA GLU A 109 12.32 10.83 11.15
C GLU A 109 12.48 9.41 11.69
N ALA A 110 11.38 8.73 12.02
CA ALA A 110 11.42 7.36 12.53
C ALA A 110 11.98 6.36 11.49
N LEU A 111 11.61 6.53 10.22
CA LEU A 111 12.12 5.70 9.12
C LEU A 111 13.60 5.96 8.87
N SER A 112 13.98 7.24 8.76
CA SER A 112 15.38 7.66 8.57
C SER A 112 16.28 7.16 9.71
N ALA A 113 15.81 7.25 10.96
CA ALA A 113 16.53 6.77 12.13
C ALA A 113 16.55 5.23 12.27
N GLY A 114 15.79 4.49 11.45
CA GLY A 114 15.61 3.04 11.58
C GLY A 114 14.87 2.63 12.85
N SER A 115 14.13 3.54 13.47
CA SER A 115 13.26 3.23 14.60
C SER A 115 11.90 2.68 14.14
N ALA A 116 11.51 2.93 12.88
CA ALA A 116 10.48 2.21 12.13
C ALA A 116 11.08 1.50 10.90
N ASP A 117 10.51 0.35 10.52
CA ASP A 117 10.96 -0.45 9.38
C ASP A 117 10.16 -0.13 8.09
N ILE A 118 8.86 0.13 8.24
CA ILE A 118 7.93 0.39 7.13
C ILE A 118 7.05 1.60 7.46
N GLY A 119 6.87 2.49 6.49
CA GLY A 119 6.07 3.71 6.64
C GLY A 119 4.89 3.78 5.69
N PHE A 120 3.70 4.02 6.23
CA PHE A 120 2.53 4.46 5.46
C PHE A 120 2.44 5.98 5.54
N SER A 121 3.02 6.65 4.55
CA SER A 121 3.22 8.11 4.56
C SER A 121 2.82 8.76 3.24
N SER A 122 2.90 10.10 3.21
CA SER A 122 2.65 10.89 2.00
C SER A 122 3.91 10.99 1.13
N ALA A 123 3.71 11.28 -0.16
CA ALA A 123 4.81 11.55 -1.08
C ALA A 123 5.68 12.74 -0.63
N LEU A 124 5.09 13.72 0.08
CA LEU A 124 5.83 14.88 0.59
C LEU A 124 6.84 14.50 1.68
N VAL A 125 6.48 13.54 2.54
CA VAL A 125 7.43 13.02 3.53
C VAL A 125 8.57 12.30 2.82
N TYR A 126 8.29 11.44 1.84
CA TYR A 126 9.35 10.78 1.08
C TYR A 126 10.33 11.79 0.46
N ILE A 127 9.84 12.83 -0.23
CA ILE A 127 10.69 13.88 -0.82
C ILE A 127 11.58 14.57 0.21
N THR A 128 11.17 14.61 1.47
CA THR A 128 11.95 15.24 2.55
C THR A 128 13.09 14.34 3.06
N TYR A 129 12.94 13.02 2.94
CA TYR A 129 13.84 12.01 3.51
C TYR A 129 14.40 11.05 2.46
N ASP A 130 14.33 11.39 1.17
CA ASP A 130 14.63 10.48 0.05
C ASP A 130 16.10 10.04 -0.02
N ASP A 131 17.01 10.85 0.53
CA ASP A 131 18.41 10.50 0.72
C ASP A 131 18.63 9.41 1.80
N GLU A 132 17.64 9.16 2.67
CA GLU A 132 17.76 8.30 3.86
C GLU A 132 16.81 7.10 3.85
N VAL A 133 15.75 7.11 3.03
CA VAL A 133 14.74 6.04 2.96
C VAL A 133 14.49 5.58 1.53
N ASP A 134 14.23 4.28 1.36
CA ASP A 134 13.94 3.68 0.05
C ASP A 134 12.43 3.62 -0.21
N LEU A 135 11.97 4.20 -1.33
CA LEU A 135 10.58 4.03 -1.78
C LEU A 135 10.39 2.62 -2.36
N LEU A 136 9.45 1.88 -1.78
CA LEU A 136 9.14 0.52 -2.23
C LEU A 136 7.98 0.52 -3.21
N LEU A 137 6.85 1.06 -2.77
CA LEU A 137 5.56 0.90 -3.43
C LEU A 137 4.75 2.20 -3.32
N THR A 138 3.90 2.44 -4.31
CA THR A 138 2.98 3.59 -4.33
C THR A 138 1.55 3.09 -4.15
N ALA A 139 0.87 3.57 -3.11
CA ALA A 139 -0.54 3.28 -2.92
C ALA A 139 -1.39 4.05 -3.93
N THR A 140 -2.35 3.38 -4.57
CA THR A 140 -3.39 4.03 -5.38
C THR A 140 -4.66 4.24 -4.56
N ARG A 141 -5.55 5.09 -5.07
CA ARG A 141 -6.85 5.36 -4.47
C ARG A 141 -7.93 5.25 -5.51
N TYR A 142 -9.14 4.93 -5.08
CA TYR A 142 -10.30 5.07 -5.93
C TYR A 142 -10.57 6.56 -6.19
N ASP A 143 -10.77 6.90 -7.47
CA ASP A 143 -11.25 8.22 -7.86
C ASP A 143 -12.73 8.36 -7.49
N PHE A 144 -13.30 9.51 -7.78
CA PHE A 144 -14.73 9.74 -7.68
C PHE A 144 -15.46 9.41 -8.99
N ASP A 145 -16.74 9.09 -8.88
CA ASP A 145 -17.65 8.94 -10.02
C ASP A 145 -17.71 10.21 -10.88
N ARG A 146 -17.49 11.36 -10.24
CA ARG A 146 -17.42 12.70 -10.83
C ARG A 146 -16.23 13.47 -10.25
N SER A 147 -15.23 13.73 -11.08
CA SER A 147 -14.01 14.50 -10.77
C SER A 147 -13.60 15.34 -12.00
N GLY A 148 -12.87 16.44 -11.80
CA GLY A 148 -12.43 17.30 -12.90
C GLY A 148 -11.84 18.63 -12.43
N THR A 149 -11.42 19.47 -13.38
CA THR A 149 -10.88 20.82 -13.10
C THR A 149 -11.95 21.90 -12.99
N ASP A 150 -13.17 21.62 -13.44
CA ASP A 150 -14.30 22.53 -13.30
C ASP A 150 -14.87 22.45 -11.87
N PRO A 151 -14.88 23.56 -11.10
CA PRO A 151 -15.44 23.57 -9.75
C PRO A 151 -16.92 23.18 -9.70
N MET A 152 -17.68 23.35 -10.78
CA MET A 152 -19.09 22.94 -10.86
C MET A 152 -19.27 21.42 -10.79
N VAL A 153 -18.27 20.63 -11.19
CA VAL A 153 -18.27 19.17 -11.03
C VAL A 153 -18.28 18.78 -9.55
N TRP A 154 -17.59 19.55 -8.71
CA TRP A 154 -17.48 19.32 -7.27
C TRP A 154 -18.64 19.92 -6.45
N ASN A 155 -19.22 21.03 -6.92
CA ASN A 155 -20.34 21.72 -6.24
C ASN A 155 -21.69 21.03 -6.44
N GLY A 156 -21.76 19.99 -7.29
CA GLY A 156 -22.94 19.15 -7.46
C GLY A 156 -23.20 18.23 -6.25
N SER A 157 -24.00 17.17 -6.45
CA SER A 157 -24.18 16.16 -5.39
C SER A 157 -22.87 15.49 -5.00
N LEU A 158 -22.75 15.09 -3.73
CA LEU A 158 -21.56 14.46 -3.16
C LEU A 158 -21.00 13.37 -4.09
N ALA A 159 -19.79 13.57 -4.60
CA ALA A 159 -19.12 12.61 -5.44
C ALA A 159 -18.83 11.34 -4.64
N GLN A 160 -19.17 10.18 -5.21
CA GLN A 160 -18.97 8.87 -4.57
C GLN A 160 -17.68 8.24 -5.07
N ARG A 161 -17.01 7.44 -4.24
CA ARG A 161 -15.82 6.70 -4.70
C ARG A 161 -16.21 5.66 -5.73
N ASP A 162 -15.50 5.64 -6.85
CA ASP A 162 -15.66 4.69 -7.95
C ASP A 162 -14.53 3.64 -7.89
N PRO A 163 -14.80 2.41 -7.43
CA PRO A 163 -13.76 1.39 -7.26
C PRO A 163 -13.17 0.90 -8.58
N SER A 164 -13.80 1.22 -9.72
CA SER A 164 -13.29 0.87 -11.05
C SER A 164 -12.24 1.85 -11.58
N LYS A 165 -12.08 3.02 -10.95
CA LYS A 165 -11.14 4.07 -11.35
C LYS A 165 -10.09 4.26 -10.28
N GLN A 166 -8.82 3.98 -10.61
CA GLN A 166 -7.70 4.27 -9.72
C GLN A 166 -6.97 5.53 -10.14
N VAL A 167 -6.58 6.35 -9.17
CA VAL A 167 -5.76 7.54 -9.34
C VAL A 167 -4.56 7.50 -8.38
N THR A 168 -3.50 8.21 -8.77
CA THR A 168 -2.23 8.30 -8.03
C THR A 168 -2.04 9.65 -7.34
N GLY A 169 -3.05 10.53 -7.38
CA GLY A 169 -2.98 11.88 -6.83
C GLY A 169 -4.33 12.43 -6.39
N TYR A 170 -4.32 13.65 -5.86
CA TYR A 170 -5.51 14.36 -5.39
C TYR A 170 -5.74 15.64 -6.19
N PRO A 171 -7.00 16.04 -6.41
CA PRO A 171 -7.32 17.37 -6.90
C PRO A 171 -7.01 18.41 -5.81
N GLY A 172 -6.37 19.51 -6.20
CA GLY A 172 -6.32 20.71 -5.37
C GLY A 172 -7.65 21.45 -5.48
N LEU A 173 -8.30 21.72 -4.35
CA LEU A 173 -9.54 22.48 -4.28
C LEU A 173 -9.31 23.79 -3.52
N ILE A 174 -9.89 24.88 -4.04
CA ILE A 174 -9.83 26.21 -3.43
C ILE A 174 -11.23 26.55 -2.94
N TYR A 175 -11.36 26.90 -1.66
CA TYR A 175 -12.65 27.14 -1.02
C TYR A 175 -12.85 28.61 -0.70
N ALA A 176 -14.06 29.11 -0.94
CA ALA A 176 -14.52 30.38 -0.42
C ALA A 176 -15.17 30.18 0.95
N GLY A 177 -14.64 30.86 1.98
CA GLY A 177 -15.18 30.81 3.33
C GLY A 177 -16.45 31.65 3.51
N PRO A 178 -17.12 31.58 4.68
CA PRO A 178 -18.38 32.26 4.94
C PRO A 178 -18.25 33.78 5.21
N SER A 179 -17.07 34.37 5.03
CA SER A 179 -16.84 35.80 5.21
C SER A 179 -17.63 36.61 4.17
N PRO A 180 -17.87 37.92 4.39
CA PRO A 180 -18.55 38.76 3.41
C PRO A 180 -17.89 38.70 2.03
N HIS A 181 -16.55 38.75 1.97
CA HIS A 181 -15.81 38.63 0.71
C HIS A 181 -15.84 37.22 0.12
N GLY A 182 -15.73 36.19 0.96
CA GLY A 182 -15.79 34.79 0.48
C GLY A 182 -17.14 34.48 -0.17
N LYS A 183 -18.25 34.93 0.38
CA LYS A 183 -19.60 34.72 -0.18
C LYS A 183 -19.80 35.34 -1.58
N MET A 184 -19.02 36.35 -1.96
CA MET A 184 -19.11 36.95 -3.30
C MET A 184 -18.45 36.08 -4.38
N LEU A 185 -17.52 35.20 -4.02
CA LEU A 185 -16.73 34.44 -5.00
C LEU A 185 -17.52 33.31 -5.69
N PRO A 186 -18.37 32.52 -5.00
CA PRO A 186 -19.16 31.48 -5.64
C PRO A 186 -20.08 32.01 -6.74
N GLU A 187 -20.73 33.15 -6.53
CA GLU A 187 -21.61 33.77 -7.55
C GLU A 187 -20.83 34.11 -8.82
N LYS A 188 -19.65 34.73 -8.67
CA LYS A 188 -18.75 35.02 -9.79
C LYS A 188 -18.33 33.76 -10.54
N VAL A 189 -17.90 32.71 -9.82
CA VAL A 189 -17.52 31.42 -10.43
C VAL A 189 -18.71 30.79 -11.15
N GLN A 190 -19.90 30.85 -10.57
CA GLN A 190 -21.12 30.29 -11.16
C GLN A 190 -21.58 31.03 -12.42
N ASN A 191 -21.30 32.34 -12.49
CA ASN A 191 -21.56 33.18 -13.66
C ASN A 191 -20.43 33.14 -14.71
N GLY A 192 -19.32 32.45 -14.45
CA GLY A 192 -18.14 32.44 -15.33
C GLY A 192 -17.39 33.77 -15.37
N GLU A 193 -17.52 34.59 -14.33
CA GLU A 193 -16.82 35.87 -14.19
C GLU A 193 -15.37 35.68 -13.74
N GLU A 194 -14.48 36.58 -14.15
CA GLU A 194 -13.09 36.59 -13.67
C GLU A 194 -13.02 36.94 -12.17
N LEU A 195 -12.14 36.22 -11.46
CA LEU A 195 -11.86 36.45 -10.04
C LEU A 195 -10.74 37.49 -9.80
N THR A 196 -10.07 37.92 -10.87
CA THR A 196 -8.98 38.92 -10.86
C THR A 196 -9.48 40.35 -10.85
#